data_AF-A0A6G1KKR9-F1
#
_entry.id   AF-A0A6G1KKR9-F1
#
_cell.length_a   1.000
_cell.length_b   1.000
_cell.length_c   1.000
_cell.angle_alpha   90.00
_cell.angle_beta   90.00
_cell.angle_gamma   90.00
#
_symmetry.space_group_name_H-M   'P 1'
#
loop_
_entity.id
_entity.type
_entity.pdbx_description
1 polymer ?
#
loop_
_entity_poly.entity_id
_entity_poly.type
_entity_poly.pdbx_seq_one_letter_code
_entity_poly.pdbx_strand_id
1 'polypeptide(L)'
;MATLNWRTINIDALDPESPANFDLSTLTPAVAPVSTADVQALAGQIRQLLRGGDSEGALQGALENPPYGADERGKDVHLATIIEILQSIRQADMSPMLGRLYKAPGGTEALDVLMKYIYKGMAHTSAPSTATKITPQPTGFSQVHSSRSGEGGGQAMSVLLSWHEKLVEIAGPGCIVRVMTDRRTV
;
A
#
# COMPACT_ATOMS: atom_id res chain seq x y z
N MET A 1 7.30 0.49 48.06
CA MET A 1 7.99 -0.40 47.10
C MET A 1 8.05 0.33 45.78
N ALA A 2 9.22 0.40 45.13
CA ALA A 2 9.33 1.04 43.82
C ALA A 2 8.45 0.29 42.81
N THR A 3 7.55 1.02 42.14
CA THR A 3 6.57 0.48 41.18
C THR A 3 7.17 0.19 39.80
N LEU A 4 8.45 0.52 39.58
CA LEU A 4 9.13 0.40 38.29
C LEU A 4 10.26 -0.63 38.36
N ASN A 5 10.27 -1.58 37.42
CA ASN A 5 11.36 -2.53 37.26
C ASN A 5 12.54 -1.87 36.53
N TRP A 6 13.62 -1.59 37.25
CA TRP A 6 14.78 -0.88 36.71
C TRP A 6 15.52 -1.66 35.60
N ARG A 7 15.35 -2.97 35.51
CA ARG A 7 15.99 -3.83 34.49
C ARG A 7 15.33 -3.73 33.11
N THR A 8 14.12 -3.19 33.04
CA THR A 8 13.36 -3.05 31.77
C THR A 8 13.50 -1.65 31.18
N ILE A 9 14.30 -0.78 31.79
CA ILE A 9 14.56 0.56 31.26
C ILE A 9 15.45 0.41 30.03
N ASN A 10 14.99 0.94 28.89
CA ASN A 10 15.77 1.00 27.67
C ASN A 10 16.81 2.12 27.77
N ILE A 11 17.98 1.78 28.33
CA ILE A 11 19.09 2.73 28.48
C ILE A 11 19.71 3.15 27.13
N ASP A 12 19.58 2.31 26.09
CA ASP A 12 20.11 2.58 24.75
C ASP A 12 19.38 3.73 24.07
N ALA A 13 18.16 4.09 24.51
CA ALA A 13 17.46 5.27 24.03
C ALA A 13 18.14 6.59 24.48
N LEU A 14 18.96 6.55 25.54
CA LEU A 14 19.67 7.71 26.07
C LEU A 14 21.06 7.91 25.43
N ASP A 15 21.53 6.95 24.62
CA ASP A 15 22.77 7.09 23.85
C ASP A 15 22.56 8.13 22.73
N PRO A 16 23.37 9.20 22.64
CA PRO A 16 23.31 10.14 21.52
C PRO A 16 23.44 9.48 20.14
N GLU A 17 24.17 8.37 20.04
CA GLU A 17 24.36 7.60 18.80
C GLU A 17 23.27 6.54 18.58
N SER A 18 22.25 6.50 19.45
CA SER A 18 21.15 5.56 19.31
C SER A 18 20.41 5.78 18.00
N PRO A 19 20.14 4.73 17.21
CA PRO A 19 19.31 4.85 16.01
C PRO A 19 17.87 5.31 16.34
N ALA A 20 17.42 5.17 17.59
CA ALA A 20 16.12 5.69 18.04
C ALA A 20 16.05 7.22 18.05
N ASN A 21 17.20 7.89 18.16
CA ASN A 21 17.31 9.35 18.21
C ASN A 21 17.56 9.98 16.83
N PHE A 22 17.70 9.15 15.80
CA PHE A 22 17.90 9.61 14.44
C PHE A 22 16.62 10.25 13.87
N ASP A 23 16.72 11.51 13.43
CA ASP A 23 15.60 12.22 12.82
C ASP A 23 15.29 11.66 11.43
N LEU A 24 14.26 10.82 11.36
CA LEU A 24 13.80 10.18 10.12
C LEU A 24 13.34 11.19 9.06
N SER A 25 12.95 12.42 9.45
CA SER A 25 12.54 13.45 8.48
C SER A 25 13.69 13.89 7.57
N THR A 26 14.94 13.74 8.03
CA THR A 26 16.14 14.01 7.22
C THR A 26 16.30 13.06 6.02
N LEU A 27 15.67 11.89 6.07
CA LEU A 27 15.72 10.89 4.99
C LEU A 27 14.53 10.99 4.02
N THR A 28 13.48 11.74 4.38
CA THR A 28 12.33 11.93 3.49
C THR A 28 12.62 13.07 2.51
N PRO A 29 12.61 12.81 1.19
CA PRO A 29 12.80 13.88 0.22
C PRO A 29 11.63 14.88 0.30
N ALA A 30 11.88 16.13 -0.04
CA ALA A 30 10.83 17.14 -0.11
C ALA A 30 9.80 16.76 -1.18
N VAL A 31 8.52 16.74 -0.80
CA VAL A 31 7.41 16.39 -1.71
C VAL A 31 6.46 17.57 -1.81
N ALA A 32 5.99 17.87 -3.01
CA ALA A 32 4.97 18.90 -3.23
C ALA A 32 3.65 18.48 -2.54
N PRO A 33 3.02 19.35 -1.74
CA PRO A 33 1.73 19.05 -1.14
C PRO A 33 0.66 18.92 -2.23
N VAL A 34 -0.17 17.89 -2.13
CA VAL A 34 -1.26 17.62 -3.08
C VAL A 34 -2.57 17.59 -2.30
N SER A 35 -3.60 18.29 -2.77
CA SER A 35 -4.88 18.31 -2.07
C SER A 35 -5.66 17.02 -2.31
N THR A 36 -6.50 16.63 -1.35
CA THR A 36 -7.44 15.49 -1.51
C THR A 36 -8.36 15.67 -2.71
N ALA A 37 -8.76 16.90 -3.00
CA ALA A 37 -9.63 17.24 -4.12
C ALA A 37 -8.96 16.95 -5.46
N ASP A 38 -7.67 17.27 -5.60
CA ASP A 38 -6.90 16.99 -6.82
C ASP A 38 -6.73 15.49 -7.03
N VAL A 39 -6.47 14.73 -5.96
CA VAL A 39 -6.38 13.26 -6.03
C VAL A 39 -7.73 12.64 -6.41
N GLN A 40 -8.84 13.16 -5.88
CA GLN A 40 -10.18 12.71 -6.26
C GLN A 40 -10.51 13.04 -7.72
N ALA A 41 -10.11 14.21 -8.21
CA ALA A 41 -10.29 14.60 -9.60
C ALA A 41 -9.50 13.66 -10.54
N LEU A 42 -8.24 13.38 -10.21
CA LEU A 42 -7.41 12.42 -10.93
C LEU A 42 -8.03 11.01 -10.92
N ALA A 43 -8.49 10.54 -9.76
CA ALA A 43 -9.18 9.26 -9.64
C ALA A 43 -10.45 9.20 -10.50
N GLY A 44 -11.20 10.31 -10.61
CA GLY A 44 -12.35 10.44 -11.51
C GLY A 44 -11.97 10.27 -12.98
N GLN A 45 -10.90 10.92 -13.43
CA GLN A 45 -10.37 10.80 -14.79
C GLN A 45 -9.92 9.37 -15.10
N ILE A 46 -9.19 8.74 -14.18
CA ILE A 46 -8.72 7.35 -14.32
C ILE A 46 -9.90 6.37 -14.42
N ARG A 47 -10.93 6.53 -13.57
CA ARG A 47 -12.15 5.70 -13.65
C ARG A 47 -12.92 5.91 -14.95
N GLN A 48 -12.85 7.10 -15.54
CA GLN A 48 -13.46 7.35 -16.85
C GLN A 48 -12.74 6.57 -17.96
N LEU A 49 -11.40 6.55 -17.96
CA LEU A 49 -10.61 5.73 -18.87
C LEU A 49 -10.93 4.24 -18.72
N LEU A 50 -11.05 3.78 -17.46
CA LEU A 50 -11.40 2.40 -17.14
C LEU A 50 -12.76 1.99 -17.70
N ARG A 51 -13.78 2.86 -17.55
CA ARG A 51 -15.12 2.65 -18.14
C ARG A 51 -15.11 2.70 -19.66
N GLY A 52 -14.16 3.42 -20.26
CA GLY A 52 -13.91 3.45 -21.70
C GLY A 52 -13.23 2.18 -22.24
N GLY A 53 -12.81 1.27 -21.37
CA GLY A 53 -12.09 0.04 -21.74
C GLY A 53 -10.58 0.21 -21.87
N ASP A 54 -10.05 1.43 -21.67
CA ASP A 54 -8.61 1.72 -21.71
C ASP A 54 -7.97 1.49 -20.34
N SER A 55 -7.80 0.21 -19.99
CA SER A 55 -7.16 -0.20 -18.74
C SER A 55 -5.65 0.10 -18.69
N GLU A 56 -4.98 0.09 -19.84
CA GLU A 56 -3.54 0.37 -19.93
C GLU A 56 -3.26 1.86 -19.72
N GLY A 57 -4.00 2.75 -20.39
CA GLY A 57 -3.90 4.19 -20.18
C GLY A 57 -4.30 4.61 -18.77
N ALA A 58 -5.33 3.97 -18.20
CA ALA A 58 -5.73 4.18 -16.81
C ALA A 58 -4.59 3.83 -15.82
N LEU A 59 -3.94 2.67 -16.02
CA LEU A 59 -2.83 2.25 -15.16
C LEU A 59 -1.60 3.16 -15.33
N GLN A 60 -1.25 3.52 -16.58
CA GLN A 60 -0.14 4.43 -16.86
C GLN A 60 -0.35 5.79 -16.18
N GLY A 61 -1.52 6.41 -16.36
CA GLY A 61 -1.83 7.70 -15.73
C GLY A 61 -1.86 7.65 -14.20
N ALA A 62 -2.25 6.52 -13.61
CA ALA A 62 -2.24 6.32 -12.17
C ALA A 62 -0.82 6.20 -11.57
N LEU A 63 0.15 5.72 -12.36
CA LEU A 63 1.52 5.45 -11.93
C LEU A 63 2.50 6.59 -12.23
N GLU A 64 2.20 7.46 -13.20
CA GLU A 64 3.07 8.56 -13.62
C GLU A 64 3.25 9.62 -12.52
N ASN A 65 2.17 10.00 -11.82
CA ASN A 65 2.19 11.03 -10.79
C ASN A 65 1.57 10.56 -9.45
N PRO A 66 2.29 9.74 -8.66
CA PRO A 66 1.80 9.29 -7.36
C PRO A 66 1.68 10.47 -6.37
N PRO A 67 0.56 10.61 -5.64
CA PRO A 67 0.34 11.73 -4.72
C PRO A 67 1.08 11.55 -3.39
N TYR A 68 2.41 11.52 -3.43
CA TYR A 68 3.26 11.32 -2.24
C TYR A 68 3.01 12.37 -1.14
N GLY A 69 2.62 13.59 -1.51
CA GLY A 69 2.37 14.72 -0.62
C GLY A 69 0.91 14.93 -0.25
N ALA A 70 0.02 13.98 -0.59
CA ALA A 70 -1.34 13.98 -0.11
C ALA A 70 -1.42 13.52 1.36
N ASP A 71 -2.52 13.88 2.01
CA ASP A 71 -2.90 13.32 3.31
C ASP A 71 -3.26 11.83 3.19
N GLU A 72 -3.46 11.17 4.34
CA GLU A 72 -3.81 9.74 4.38
C GLU A 72 -5.07 9.43 3.57
N ARG A 73 -6.08 10.31 3.63
CA ARG A 73 -7.33 10.13 2.90
C ARG A 73 -7.12 10.19 1.38
N GLY A 74 -6.32 11.12 0.88
CA GLY A 74 -6.00 11.22 -0.55
C GLY A 74 -5.25 9.97 -1.02
N LYS A 75 -4.27 9.53 -0.24
CA LYS A 75 -3.51 8.29 -0.49
C LYS A 75 -4.40 7.06 -0.55
N ASP A 76 -5.34 6.91 0.37
CA ASP A 76 -6.30 5.80 0.38
C ASP A 76 -7.23 5.81 -0.85
N VAL A 77 -7.67 6.99 -1.28
CA VAL A 77 -8.48 7.14 -2.51
C VAL A 77 -7.68 6.70 -3.75
N HIS A 78 -6.41 7.09 -3.84
CA HIS A 78 -5.55 6.71 -4.95
C HIS A 78 -5.24 5.21 -4.93
N LEU A 79 -4.94 4.64 -3.76
CA LEU A 79 -4.74 3.20 -3.57
C LEU A 79 -5.98 2.40 -4.02
N ALA A 80 -7.17 2.80 -3.58
CA ALA A 80 -8.42 2.14 -3.97
C ALA A 80 -8.64 2.18 -5.49
N THR A 81 -8.29 3.29 -6.13
CA THR A 81 -8.37 3.45 -7.59
C THR A 81 -7.41 2.51 -8.31
N ILE A 82 -6.16 2.37 -7.83
CA ILE A 82 -5.21 1.43 -8.42
C ILE A 82 -5.68 -0.01 -8.25
N ILE A 83 -6.18 -0.39 -7.07
CA ILE A 83 -6.71 -1.75 -6.84
C ILE A 83 -7.88 -2.05 -7.79
N GLU A 84 -8.77 -1.09 -8.03
CA GLU A 84 -9.88 -1.20 -8.99
C GLU A 84 -9.37 -1.49 -10.41
N ILE A 85 -8.33 -0.78 -10.86
CA ILE A 85 -7.69 -1.02 -12.17
C ILE A 85 -7.09 -2.43 -12.22
N LEU A 86 -6.31 -2.83 -11.22
CA LEU A 86 -5.65 -4.14 -11.17
C LEU A 86 -6.65 -5.31 -11.18
N GLN A 87 -7.82 -5.12 -10.57
CA GLN A 87 -8.91 -6.11 -10.56
C GLN A 87 -9.68 -6.16 -11.89
N SER A 88 -9.72 -5.07 -12.65
CA SER A 88 -10.41 -5.02 -13.94
C SER A 88 -9.65 -5.73 -15.08
N ILE A 89 -8.34 -5.85 -14.95
CA ILE A 89 -7.46 -6.42 -15.97
C ILE A 89 -7.48 -7.95 -15.89
N ARG A 90 -7.63 -8.60 -17.05
CA ARG A 90 -7.64 -10.07 -17.14
C ARG A 90 -6.23 -10.62 -16.98
N GLN A 91 -6.11 -11.82 -16.39
CA GLN A 91 -4.82 -12.47 -16.16
C GLN A 91 -3.97 -12.63 -17.42
N ALA A 92 -4.59 -12.91 -18.56
CA ALA A 92 -3.90 -13.06 -19.85
C ALA A 92 -3.23 -11.76 -20.34
N ASP A 93 -3.75 -10.60 -19.92
CA ASP A 93 -3.29 -9.29 -20.38
C ASP A 93 -2.20 -8.68 -19.45
N MET A 94 -1.99 -9.26 -18.26
CA MET A 94 -1.06 -8.76 -17.24
C MET A 94 0.39 -8.68 -17.74
N SER A 95 0.98 -9.82 -18.14
CA SER A 95 2.39 -9.87 -18.56
C SER A 95 2.67 -9.03 -19.82
N PRO A 96 1.83 -9.06 -20.87
CA PRO A 96 2.00 -8.18 -22.03
C PRO A 96 1.94 -6.69 -21.67
N MET A 97 1.01 -6.28 -20.79
CA MET A 97 0.87 -4.89 -20.35
C MET A 97 2.08 -4.42 -19.55
N LEU A 98 2.52 -5.20 -18.55
CA LEU A 98 3.73 -4.91 -17.77
C LEU A 98 4.97 -4.84 -18.66
N GLY A 99 5.08 -5.70 -19.67
CA GLY A 99 6.17 -5.70 -20.62
C GLY A 99 6.20 -4.45 -21.52
N ARG A 100 5.02 -3.91 -21.88
CA ARG A 100 4.92 -2.61 -22.58
C ARG A 100 5.27 -1.46 -21.66
N LEU A 101 4.73 -1.44 -20.45
CA LEU A 101 5.00 -0.41 -19.44
C LEU A 101 6.48 -0.33 -19.10
N TYR A 102 7.16 -1.47 -18.95
CA TYR A 102 8.60 -1.51 -18.67
C TYR A 102 9.45 -0.91 -19.79
N LYS A 103 9.04 -1.06 -21.06
CA LYS A 103 9.74 -0.53 -22.23
C LYS A 103 9.43 0.94 -22.50
N ALA A 104 8.37 1.48 -21.89
CA ALA A 104 8.01 2.88 -22.01
C ALA A 104 9.05 3.78 -21.31
N PRO A 105 9.18 5.05 -21.71
CA PRO A 105 10.02 6.00 -20.98
C PRO A 105 9.56 6.11 -19.52
N GLY A 106 10.48 6.00 -18.56
CA GLY A 106 10.13 5.96 -17.13
C GLY A 106 9.51 4.65 -16.65
N GLY A 107 9.48 3.61 -17.49
CA GLY A 107 8.83 2.33 -17.17
C GLY A 107 9.37 1.61 -15.93
N THR A 108 10.67 1.74 -15.66
CA THR A 108 11.29 1.20 -14.44
C THR A 108 10.70 1.84 -13.19
N GLU A 109 10.53 3.17 -13.19
CA GLU A 109 9.96 3.90 -12.06
C GLU A 109 8.47 3.59 -11.91
N ALA A 110 7.73 3.50 -13.02
CA ALA A 110 6.32 3.11 -12.99
C ALA A 110 6.11 1.71 -12.37
N LEU A 111 6.97 0.73 -12.69
CA LEU A 111 6.89 -0.60 -12.08
C LEU A 111 7.31 -0.60 -10.61
N ASP A 112 8.31 0.20 -10.22
CA ASP A 112 8.66 0.35 -8.81
C ASP A 112 7.50 0.98 -8.02
N VAL A 113 6.86 2.01 -8.57
CA VAL A 113 5.65 2.64 -8.00
C VAL A 113 4.51 1.63 -7.89
N LEU A 114 4.26 0.84 -8.93
CA LEU A 114 3.24 -0.21 -8.90
C LEU A 114 3.54 -1.23 -7.79
N MET A 115 4.79 -1.65 -7.65
CA MET A 115 5.22 -2.54 -6.58
C MET A 115 4.97 -1.93 -5.19
N LYS A 116 5.15 -0.61 -4.99
CA LYS A 116 4.76 0.07 -3.74
C LYS A 116 3.27 -0.08 -3.45
N TYR A 117 2.42 0.16 -4.45
CA TYR A 117 0.98 0.05 -4.29
C TYR A 117 0.53 -1.39 -4.05
N ILE A 118 1.23 -2.38 -4.62
CA ILE A 118 0.99 -3.79 -4.33
C ILE A 118 1.27 -4.10 -2.86
N TYR A 119 2.41 -3.69 -2.31
CA TYR A 119 2.71 -3.86 -0.88
C TYR A 119 1.73 -3.09 0.03
N LYS A 120 1.41 -1.85 -0.32
CA LYS A 120 0.43 -1.04 0.41
C LYS A 120 -0.96 -1.69 0.39
N GLY A 121 -1.40 -2.19 -0.76
CA GLY A 121 -2.67 -2.89 -0.91
C GLY A 121 -2.73 -4.19 -0.12
N MET A 122 -1.64 -4.95 -0.09
CA MET A 122 -1.53 -6.16 0.74
C MET A 122 -1.61 -5.82 2.24
N ALA A 123 -0.96 -4.74 2.68
CA ALA A 123 -1.09 -4.25 4.05
C ALA A 123 -2.54 -3.83 4.37
N HIS A 124 -3.22 -3.15 3.44
CA HIS A 124 -4.58 -2.66 3.63
C HIS A 124 -5.65 -3.78 3.65
N THR A 125 -5.48 -4.86 2.89
CA THR A 125 -6.38 -6.05 2.95
C THR A 125 -6.07 -6.95 4.16
N SER A 126 -4.85 -6.85 4.70
CA SER A 126 -4.41 -7.61 5.88
C SER A 126 -4.80 -6.99 7.22
N ALA A 127 -5.60 -5.91 7.24
CA ALA A 127 -6.15 -5.36 8.47
C ALA A 127 -6.80 -6.50 9.27
N PRO A 128 -6.25 -6.87 10.44
CA PRO A 128 -6.71 -8.04 11.14
C PRO A 128 -8.12 -7.77 11.65
N SER A 129 -9.00 -8.73 11.47
CA SER A 129 -10.26 -8.86 12.21
C SER A 129 -9.98 -9.16 13.69
N THR A 130 -9.08 -8.42 14.34
CA THR A 130 -8.81 -8.51 15.78
C THR A 130 -9.50 -7.37 16.50
N ALA A 131 -10.81 -7.53 16.64
CA ALA A 131 -11.51 -7.07 17.81
C ALA A 131 -12.52 -8.13 18.23
N THR A 132 -12.04 -9.30 18.66
CA THR A 132 -12.81 -10.13 19.58
C THR A 132 -12.96 -9.31 20.87
N LYS A 133 -13.97 -8.46 20.93
CA LYS A 133 -14.35 -7.78 22.17
C LYS A 133 -14.89 -8.86 23.11
N ILE A 134 -14.02 -9.47 23.89
CA ILE A 134 -14.39 -10.30 25.02
C ILE A 134 -14.93 -9.32 26.08
N THR A 135 -16.23 -9.07 26.07
CA THR A 135 -16.90 -8.37 27.16
C THR A 135 -17.12 -9.35 28.29
N PRO A 136 -16.59 -9.13 29.51
CA PRO A 136 -16.87 -10.00 30.64
C PRO A 136 -18.34 -9.85 31.05
N GLN A 137 -19.15 -10.88 30.81
CA GLN A 137 -20.52 -10.96 31.29
C GLN A 137 -20.51 -11.65 32.67
N PRO A 138 -21.25 -11.14 33.69
CA PRO A 138 -21.14 -11.58 35.08
C PRO A 138 -21.61 -13.02 35.37
N THR A 139 -22.07 -13.77 34.37
CA THR A 139 -22.62 -15.14 34.51
C THR A 139 -21.70 -16.27 34.02
N GLY A 140 -20.43 -16.00 33.75
CA GLY A 140 -19.41 -17.07 33.64
C GLY A 140 -19.51 -17.97 32.40
N PHE A 141 -20.24 -17.58 31.35
CA PHE A 141 -20.23 -18.27 30.06
C PHE A 141 -19.86 -17.28 28.94
N SER A 142 -18.74 -17.53 28.26
CA SER A 142 -18.32 -16.72 27.11
C SER A 142 -19.05 -17.20 25.85
N GLN A 143 -19.96 -16.38 25.32
CA GLN A 143 -20.50 -16.57 23.98
C GLN A 143 -19.56 -15.89 22.97
N VAL A 144 -18.86 -16.69 22.16
CA VAL A 144 -18.07 -16.19 21.03
C VAL A 144 -19.04 -15.86 19.89
N HIS A 145 -19.30 -14.58 19.66
CA HIS A 145 -19.97 -14.14 18.44
C HIS A 145 -18.91 -13.76 17.40
N SER A 146 -18.58 -14.71 16.52
CA SER A 146 -17.76 -14.42 15.33
C SER A 146 -18.64 -13.67 14.34
N SER A 147 -18.52 -12.34 14.30
CA SER A 147 -19.08 -11.56 13.19
C SER A 147 -18.36 -11.97 11.90
N ARG A 148 -19.00 -12.81 11.08
CA ARG A 148 -18.59 -13.04 9.69
C ARG A 148 -18.81 -11.75 8.91
N SER A 149 -17.76 -10.93 8.82
CA SER A 149 -17.63 -9.90 7.80
C SER A 149 -16.18 -9.97 7.31
N GLY A 150 -15.94 -10.67 6.21
CA GLY A 150 -14.58 -10.92 5.73
C GLY A 150 -14.43 -11.71 4.44
N GLU A 151 -15.51 -11.91 3.67
CA GLU A 151 -15.46 -12.75 2.46
C GLU A 151 -14.87 -12.02 1.22
N GLY A 152 -14.54 -10.72 1.32
CA GLY A 152 -14.02 -9.91 0.20
C GLY A 152 -12.50 -9.71 0.15
N GLY A 153 -11.77 -9.94 1.24
CA GLY A 153 -10.33 -9.65 1.31
C GLY A 153 -9.45 -10.66 0.55
N GLY A 154 -9.89 -11.92 0.50
CA GLY A 154 -9.13 -13.02 -0.11
C GLY A 154 -8.98 -12.90 -1.63
N GLN A 155 -10.02 -12.43 -2.34
CA GLN A 155 -9.95 -12.22 -3.79
C GLN A 155 -9.05 -11.04 -4.16
N ALA A 156 -9.11 -9.94 -3.41
CA ALA A 156 -8.20 -8.81 -3.62
C ALA A 156 -6.74 -9.22 -3.38
N MET A 157 -6.48 -10.02 -2.34
CA MET A 157 -5.15 -10.53 -2.04
C MET A 157 -4.61 -11.45 -3.15
N SER A 158 -5.43 -12.36 -3.70
CA SER A 158 -4.97 -13.25 -4.78
C SER A 158 -4.61 -12.46 -6.04
N VAL A 159 -5.38 -11.42 -6.38
CA VAL A 159 -5.05 -10.50 -7.49
C VAL A 159 -3.71 -9.81 -7.25
N LEU A 160 -3.49 -9.24 -6.07
CA LEU A 160 -2.24 -8.54 -5.73
C LEU A 160 -1.02 -9.47 -5.78
N LEU A 161 -1.16 -10.72 -5.33
CA LEU A 161 -0.09 -11.72 -5.40
C LEU A 161 0.23 -12.11 -6.85
N SER A 162 -0.78 -12.29 -7.70
CA SER A 162 -0.56 -12.53 -9.13
C SER A 162 0.14 -11.36 -9.81
N TRP A 163 -0.22 -10.12 -9.47
CA TRP A 163 0.44 -8.92 -9.99
C TRP A 163 1.89 -8.83 -9.50
N HIS A 164 2.14 -9.14 -8.23
CA HIS A 164 3.48 -9.20 -7.68
C HIS A 164 4.36 -10.20 -8.45
N GLU A 165 3.88 -11.43 -8.66
CA GLU A 165 4.59 -12.46 -9.41
C GLU A 165 4.99 -11.96 -10.81
N LYS A 166 4.02 -11.44 -11.58
CA LYS A 166 4.27 -11.00 -12.97
C LYS A 166 5.14 -9.77 -13.06
N LEU A 167 5.06 -8.86 -12.09
CA LEU A 167 5.93 -7.68 -12.03
C LEU A 167 7.38 -8.10 -11.79
N VAL A 168 7.62 -9.01 -10.85
CA VAL A 168 8.97 -9.51 -10.53
C VAL A 168 9.56 -10.32 -11.69
N GLU A 169 8.76 -11.10 -12.41
CA GLU A 169 9.20 -11.81 -13.62
C GLU A 169 9.75 -10.85 -14.70
N ILE A 170 9.18 -9.64 -14.80
CA ILE A 170 9.52 -8.66 -15.86
C ILE A 170 10.60 -7.67 -15.41
N ALA A 171 10.46 -7.08 -14.22
CA ALA A 171 11.37 -6.05 -13.69
C ALA A 171 12.56 -6.64 -12.91
N GLY A 172 12.51 -7.93 -12.59
CA GLY A 172 13.44 -8.59 -11.68
C GLY A 172 13.23 -8.20 -10.21
N PRO A 173 13.98 -8.83 -9.27
CA PRO A 173 13.85 -8.58 -7.84
C PRO A 173 14.30 -7.18 -7.39
N GLY A 174 15.01 -6.43 -8.25
CA GLY A 174 15.48 -5.08 -7.96
C GLY A 174 14.35 -4.09 -7.63
N CYS A 175 13.15 -4.29 -8.20
CA CYS A 175 11.99 -3.46 -7.88
C CYS A 175 11.58 -3.59 -6.40
N ILE A 176 11.69 -4.78 -5.81
CA ILE A 176 11.42 -5.01 -4.39
C ILE A 176 12.41 -4.22 -3.54
N VAL A 177 13.71 -4.32 -3.85
CA VAL A 177 14.77 -3.63 -3.10
C VAL A 177 14.58 -2.12 -3.14
N ARG A 178 14.26 -1.56 -4.32
CA ARG A 178 14.00 -0.12 -4.47
C ARG A 178 12.76 0.31 -3.68
N VAL A 179 11.70 -0.49 -3.66
CA VAL A 179 10.53 -0.20 -2.81
C VAL A 179 10.86 -0.22 -1.32
N MET A 180 11.61 -1.21 -0.85
CA MET A 180 11.98 -1.34 0.56
C MET A 180 12.91 -0.20 1.05
N THR A 181 13.59 0.48 0.13
CA THR A 181 14.51 1.57 0.44
C THR A 181 13.92 2.96 0.19
N ASP A 182 12.80 3.07 -0.54
CA ASP A 182 12.20 4.35 -0.87
C ASP A 182 11.44 4.94 0.33
N ARG A 183 11.81 6.18 0.69
CA ARG A 183 11.21 6.92 1.80
C ARG A 183 9.96 7.72 1.41
N ARG A 184 9.64 7.83 0.11
CA ARG A 184 8.40 8.42 -0.39
C ARG A 184 7.25 7.44 -0.22
N THR A 185 6.34 7.76 0.69
CA THR A 185 5.21 6.89 1.04
C THR A 185 3.99 7.18 0.18
N VAL A 186 3.35 6.10 -0.27
CA VAL A 186 2.01 6.09 -0.87
C VAL A 186 0.96 5.57 0.11
#